data_AF-A0AAU2NGF9-F1
#
_entry.id   AF-A0AAU2NGF9-F1
#
_cell.length_a   1.000
_cell.length_b   1.000
_cell.length_c   1.000
_cell.angle_alpha   90.00
_cell.angle_beta   90.00
_cell.angle_gamma   90.00
#
_symmetry.space_group_name_H-M   'P 1'
#
loop_
_entity.id
_entity.type
_entity.pdbx_description
1 polymer ?
#
loop_
_entity_poly.entity_id
_entity_poly.type
_entity_poly.pdbx_seq_one_letter_code
_entity_poly.pdbx_strand_id
1 'polypeptide(L)' 'MTFCDCAGLKVLLDVRTLAADTGRSLVLTALSRPVARLLKITGADEVFTIAGTERVKA' A
#
# COMPACT_ATOMS: atom_id res chain seq x y z
N MET A 1 -9.02 5.75 3.07
CA MET A 1 -9.24 5.57 1.62
C MET A 1 -10.14 4.36 1.41
N THR A 2 -11.32 4.54 0.83
CA THR A 2 -12.28 3.43 0.57
C THR A 2 -12.07 2.80 -0.81
N PHE A 3 -11.33 3.46 -1.71
CA PHE A 3 -11.07 3.00 -3.07
C PHE A 3 -9.66 3.37 -3.51
N CYS A 4 -9.01 2.46 -4.23
CA CYS A 4 -7.75 2.67 -4.94
C CYS A 4 -7.90 1.89 -6.25
N ASP A 5 -7.75 2.55 -7.38
CA ASP A 5 -7.77 1.92 -8.70
C ASP A 5 -6.33 1.72 -9.21
N CYS A 6 -6.18 1.31 -10.46
CA CYS A 6 -4.87 1.16 -11.09
C CYS A 6 -4.07 2.47 -11.13
N ALA A 7 -4.74 3.63 -11.25
CA ALA A 7 -4.05 4.92 -11.25
C ALA A 7 -3.52 5.26 -9.85
N GLY A 8 -4.33 5.04 -8.81
CA GLY A 8 -3.89 5.16 -7.43
C GLY A 8 -2.73 4.23 -7.09
N LEU A 9 -2.79 2.97 -7.55
CA LEU A 9 -1.71 2.01 -7.35
C LEU A 9 -0.41 2.44 -8.06
N LYS A 10 -0.52 2.93 -9.29
CA LYS A 10 0.63 3.48 -10.03
C LYS A 10 1.29 4.63 -9.28
N VAL A 11 0.50 5.57 -8.75
CA VAL A 11 1.06 6.69 -7.96
C VAL A 11 1.81 6.18 -6.74
N LEU A 12 1.28 5.19 -6.02
CA LEU A 12 1.98 4.61 -4.86
C LEU A 12 3.30 3.94 -5.26
N LEU A 13 3.35 3.27 -6.41
CA LEU A 13 4.58 2.66 -6.94
C LEU A 13 5.60 3.73 -7.32
N ASP A 14 5.17 4.80 -8.01
CA ASP A 14 6.04 5.90 -8.40
C ASP A 14 6.64 6.60 -7.15
N VAL A 15 5.82 6.83 -6.11
CA VAL A 15 6.29 7.40 -4.83
C VAL A 15 7.25 6.45 -4.10
N ARG A 16 7.01 5.14 -4.11
CA ARG A 16 7.93 4.15 -3.52
C ARG A 16 9.29 4.19 -4.20
N THR A 17 9.31 4.22 -5.53
CA THR A 17 10.55 4.31 -6.32
C THR A 17 11.29 5.60 -5.99
N LEU A 18 10.60 6.74 -5.99
CA LEU A 18 11.19 8.03 -5.62
C LEU A 18 11.75 8.04 -4.19
N ALA A 19 11.05 7.41 -3.24
CA ALA A 19 11.54 7.26 -1.88
C ALA A 19 12.85 6.45 -1.86
N ALA A 20 12.87 5.30 -2.53
CA ALA A 20 14.06 4.45 -2.62
C ALA A 20 15.26 5.18 -3.25
N ASP A 21 15.04 5.89 -4.35
CA ASP A 21 16.06 6.68 -5.05
C ASP A 21 16.65 7.81 -4.17
N THR A 22 15.90 8.26 -3.16
CA THR A 22 16.34 9.28 -2.20
C THR A 22 16.76 8.70 -0.85
N GLY A 23 16.96 7.38 -0.74
CA GLY A 23 17.38 6.71 0.50
C GLY A 23 16.30 6.68 1.59
N ARG A 24 15.03 6.84 1.22
CA ARG A 24 13.85 6.82 2.11
C ARG A 24 13.00 5.58 1.85
N SER A 25 12.08 5.32 2.77
CA SER A 25 11.11 4.23 2.65
C SER A 25 9.67 4.75 2.68
N LEU A 26 8.80 4.17 1.86
CA LEU A 26 7.35 4.38 1.93
C LEU A 26 6.70 3.27 2.75
N VAL A 27 5.94 3.64 3.78
CA VAL A 27 5.16 2.70 4.61
C VAL A 27 3.68 3.03 4.47
N LEU A 28 2.89 2.04 4.06
CA LEU A 28 1.43 2.15 4.04
C LEU A 28 0.87 1.83 5.43
N THR A 29 -0.01 2.67 5.94
CA THR A 29 -0.68 2.50 7.24
C THR A 29 -2.18 2.57 7.08
N ALA A 30 -2.94 2.04 8.05
CA ALA A 30 -4.40 2.18 8.13
C ALA A 30 -5.15 1.85 6.82
N LEU A 31 -4.73 0.79 6.13
CA LEU A 31 -5.40 0.33 4.92
C LEU A 31 -6.83 -0.10 5.22
N SER A 32 -7.79 0.38 4.41
CA SER A 32 -9.14 -0.17 4.45
C SER A 32 -9.14 -1.59 3.87
N ARG A 33 -10.14 -2.40 4.24
CA ARG A 33 -10.26 -3.79 3.73
C ARG A 33 -10.26 -3.87 2.19
N PRO A 34 -10.98 -3.01 1.45
CA PRO A 34 -10.95 -3.03 -0.02
C PRO A 34 -9.55 -2.76 -0.58
N VAL A 35 -8.82 -1.80 -0.04
CA VAL A 35 -7.47 -1.47 -0.51
C VAL A 35 -6.48 -2.57 -0.15
N ALA A 36 -6.56 -3.14 1.05
CA ALA A 36 -5.74 -4.28 1.44
C ALA A 36 -6.00 -5.51 0.55
N ARG A 37 -7.27 -5.75 0.16
CA ARG A 37 -7.65 -6.83 -0.77
C ARG A 37 -7.12 -6.57 -2.17
N LEU A 38 -7.20 -5.33 -2.65
CA LEU A 38 -6.64 -4.93 -3.95
C LEU A 38 -5.15 -5.24 -4.00
N LEU A 39 -4.37 -4.76 -3.02
CA LEU A 39 -2.92 -5.00 -2.99
C LEU A 39 -2.58 -6.49 -3.07
N LYS A 40 -3.30 -7.33 -2.33
CA LYS A 40 -3.14 -8.80 -2.35
C LYS A 40 -3.44 -9.43 -3.71
N ILE A 41 -4.50 -8.99 -4.39
CA ILE A 41 -4.88 -9.56 -5.69
C ILE A 41 -3.87 -9.13 -6.77
N THR A 42 -3.34 -7.91 -6.67
CA THR A 42 -2.35 -7.40 -7.61
C THR A 42 -0.91 -7.81 -7.28
N GLY A 43 -0.67 -8.52 -6.17
CA GLY A 43 0.68 -8.84 -5.65
C GLY A 43 1.47 -7.60 -5.19
N ALA A 44 0.80 -6.45 -5.03
CA ALA A 44 1.46 -5.21 -4.65
C ALA A 44 1.80 -5.16 -3.16
N ASP A 45 1.19 -6.03 -2.34
CA ASP A 45 1.56 -6.20 -0.94
C ASP A 45 2.97 -6.77 -0.75
N GLU A 46 3.55 -7.42 -1.76
CA GLU A 46 4.94 -7.90 -1.71
C GLU A 46 5.97 -6.78 -1.86
N VAL A 47 5.59 -5.66 -2.50
CA VAL A 47 6.50 -4.54 -2.75
C VAL A 47 6.36 -3.42 -1.73
N PHE A 48 5.21 -3.27 -1.09
CA PHE A 48 4.98 -2.24 -0.08
C PHE A 48 5.26 -2.75 1.35
N THR A 49 5.92 -1.93 2.16
CA THR A 49 5.92 -2.14 3.61
C THR A 49 4.60 -1.65 4.17
N ILE A 50 3.86 -2.52 4.88
CA ILE A 50 2.55 -2.21 5.46
C ILE A 50 2.66 -2.30 6.99
N ALA A 51 2.37 -1.21 7.69
CA ALA A 51 2.33 -1.17 9.14
C ALA A 51 0.87 -1.18 9.63
N GLY A 52 0.60 -2.05 10.62
CA GLY A 52 -0.69 -2.12 11.30
C GLY A 52 -1.74 -3.00 10.64
N THR A 53 -1.45 -4.29 10.42
CA THR A 53 -2.52 -5.30 10.31
C THR A 53 -3.10 -5.59 11.70
N GLU A 54 -3.50 -4.56 12.44
CA GLU A 54 -4.18 -4.77 13.71
C GLU A 54 -5.55 -5.39 13.39
N ARG A 55 -5.76 -6.63 13.86
CA ARG A 55 -7.07 -7.26 13.81
C ARG A 55 -8.03 -6.34 14.56
N VAL A 56 -9.00 -5.76 13.85
CA VAL A 56 -10.22 -5.27 14.49
C VAL A 56 -10.88 -6.50 15.13
N LYS A 57 -10.79 -6.58 16.46
CA LYS A 57 -11.45 -7.60 17.29
C LYS A 57 -12.96 -7.43 17.10
N ALA A 58 -13.64 -8.57 16.93
CA ALA A 58 -15.07 -8.69 16.68
C ALA A 58 -15.93 -8.06 17.77
#